data_AF-A0A8S3S475-F1
#
_entry.id   AF-A0A8S3S475-F1
#
_cell.length_a   1.000
_cell.length_b   1.000
_cell.length_c   1.000
_cell.angle_alpha   90.00
_cell.angle_beta   90.00
_cell.angle_gamma   90.00
#
_symmetry.space_group_name_H-M   'P 1'
#
loop_
_entity.id
_entity.type
_entity.pdbx_description
1 polymer ?
#
loop_
_entity_poly.entity_id
_entity_poly.type
_entity_poly.pdbx_seq_one_letter_code
_entity_poly.pdbx_strand_id
1 'polypeptide(L)'
;MNAPKMYEYPGDRNSLAFYDLYASKRPSEYSAPDSPFYIAPRTIPLDDKRSDKWYIKQKIGERKLSNIMKIMKEKGDLNKDKRLTNHSARKYLVQKLCKNDIQNTDIMQISGHKSVTSVNNYSSMDEDKHRKISNILSNPTENVQNVADLSILLPVLLSLPYLNYMFRL
;
A
#
# COMPACT_ATOMS: atom_id res chain seq x y z
N MET A 1 -0.31 -18.44 -10.41
CA MET A 1 -0.13 -17.03 -9.97
C MET A 1 1.35 -16.76 -9.82
N ASN A 2 1.86 -15.67 -10.39
CA ASN A 2 3.23 -15.27 -10.14
C ASN A 2 3.37 -14.78 -8.69
N ALA A 3 4.48 -15.16 -8.03
CA ALA A 3 4.79 -14.63 -6.72
C ALA A 3 5.01 -13.10 -6.81
N PRO A 4 4.56 -12.32 -5.80
CA PRO A 4 4.86 -10.89 -5.74
C PRO A 4 6.37 -10.64 -5.82
N LYS A 5 6.78 -9.69 -6.65
CA LYS A 5 8.18 -9.28 -6.79
C LYS A 5 8.35 -7.86 -6.27
N MET A 6 9.48 -7.59 -5.64
CA MET A 6 9.92 -6.25 -5.27
C MET A 6 10.94 -5.77 -6.30
N TYR A 7 10.78 -4.54 -6.77
CA TYR A 7 11.68 -3.94 -7.75
C TYR A 7 12.50 -2.83 -7.10
N GLU A 8 13.70 -2.61 -7.65
CA GLU A 8 14.57 -1.53 -7.22
C GLU A 8 13.94 -0.17 -7.52
N TYR A 9 14.09 0.75 -6.57
CA TYR A 9 13.71 2.14 -6.75
C TYR A 9 14.93 3.03 -6.58
N PRO A 10 15.22 3.94 -7.53
CA PRO A 10 16.39 4.81 -7.44
C PRO A 10 16.27 5.78 -6.25
N GLY A 11 17.38 5.93 -5.50
CA GLY A 11 17.52 6.86 -4.39
C GLY A 11 17.54 6.22 -2.99
N ASP A 12 17.52 7.06 -1.95
CA ASP A 12 17.76 6.64 -0.56
C ASP A 12 16.65 5.75 0.03
N ARG A 13 15.50 5.66 -0.64
CA ARG A 13 14.35 4.83 -0.22
C ARG A 13 14.31 3.50 -0.97
N ASN A 14 15.46 2.84 -1.05
CA ASN A 14 15.61 1.56 -1.74
C ASN A 14 15.31 0.37 -0.81
N SER A 15 14.09 -0.16 -0.91
CA SER A 15 13.64 -1.31 -0.11
C SER A 15 14.46 -2.58 -0.33
N LEU A 16 15.02 -2.79 -1.54
CA LEU A 16 15.87 -3.94 -1.82
C LEU A 16 17.20 -3.82 -1.08
N ALA A 17 17.84 -2.65 -1.11
CA ALA A 17 19.09 -2.43 -0.36
C ALA A 17 18.91 -2.68 1.15
N PHE A 18 17.78 -2.24 1.73
CA PHE A 18 17.48 -2.54 3.14
C PHE A 18 17.25 -4.03 3.40
N TYR A 19 16.59 -4.73 2.48
CA TYR A 19 16.40 -6.18 2.57
C TYR A 19 17.72 -6.94 2.42
N ASP A 20 18.58 -6.57 1.47
CA ASP A 20 19.88 -7.21 1.25
C ASP A 20 20.79 -7.02 2.46
N LEU A 21 20.80 -5.82 3.05
CA LEU A 21 21.49 -5.57 4.31
C LEU A 21 20.92 -6.47 5.41
N TYR A 22 19.60 -6.52 5.56
CA TYR A 22 18.96 -7.40 6.55
C TYR A 22 19.37 -8.86 6.35
N ALA A 23 19.25 -9.38 5.13
CA ALA A 23 19.59 -10.74 4.75
C ALA A 23 21.07 -11.07 5.02
N SER A 24 21.99 -10.15 4.68
CA SER A 24 23.43 -10.32 4.92
C SER A 24 23.81 -10.45 6.40
N LYS A 25 22.96 -9.92 7.29
CA LYS A 25 23.16 -9.96 8.74
C LYS A 25 22.46 -11.15 9.42
N ARG A 26 21.63 -11.90 8.69
CA ARG A 26 20.95 -13.08 9.24
C ARG A 26 21.96 -14.19 9.50
N PRO A 27 21.78 -15.00 10.56
CA PRO A 27 22.56 -16.22 10.74
C PRO A 27 22.36 -17.16 9.56
N SER A 28 23.44 -17.75 9.03
CA SER A 28 23.39 -18.65 7.87
C SER A 28 22.44 -19.83 8.10
N GLU A 29 22.39 -20.35 9.34
CA GLU A 29 21.54 -21.48 9.71
C GLU A 29 20.08 -21.08 9.99
N TYR A 30 19.73 -19.81 9.81
CA TYR A 30 18.39 -19.26 10.05
C TYR A 30 17.94 -18.35 8.90
N SER A 31 18.36 -18.70 7.68
CA SER A 31 18.15 -17.96 6.43
C SER A 31 17.50 -18.81 5.32
N ALA A 32 17.09 -20.03 5.62
CA ALA A 32 16.39 -20.88 4.66
C ALA A 32 14.99 -20.32 4.33
N PRO A 33 14.36 -20.70 3.20
CA PRO A 33 13.05 -20.17 2.78
C PRO A 33 11.92 -20.40 3.79
N ASP A 34 12.01 -21.46 4.60
CA ASP A 34 11.09 -21.80 5.69
C ASP A 34 11.44 -21.13 7.03
N SER A 35 12.61 -20.49 7.12
CA SER A 35 13.02 -19.77 8.33
C SER A 35 12.16 -18.51 8.54
N PRO A 36 11.77 -18.18 9.79
CA PRO A 36 10.99 -16.99 10.08
C PRO A 36 11.58 -15.73 9.47
N PHE A 37 10.75 -14.93 8.78
CA PHE A 37 11.22 -13.70 8.16
C PHE A 37 11.71 -12.69 9.18
N TYR A 38 10.98 -12.47 10.28
CA TYR A 38 11.34 -11.51 11.34
C TYR A 38 12.09 -12.22 12.47
N ILE A 39 13.38 -11.94 12.61
CA ILE A 39 14.25 -12.54 13.61
C ILE A 39 14.66 -11.54 14.69
N ALA A 40 14.80 -12.02 15.93
CA ALA A 40 15.06 -11.18 17.08
C ALA A 40 16.45 -10.54 16.99
N PRO A 41 16.57 -9.23 17.23
CA PRO A 41 17.88 -8.59 17.34
C PRO A 41 18.61 -9.16 18.56
N ARG A 42 19.94 -9.15 18.50
CA ARG A 42 20.76 -9.44 19.66
C ARG A 42 20.42 -8.46 20.81
N THR A 43 20.26 -9.01 22.01
CA THR A 43 20.03 -8.23 23.25
C THR A 43 21.33 -7.90 23.98
N ILE A 44 22.40 -8.66 23.71
CA ILE A 44 23.74 -8.40 24.25
C ILE A 44 24.34 -7.16 23.55
N PRO A 45 24.99 -6.25 24.29
CA PRO A 45 25.67 -5.07 23.73
C PRO A 45 26.66 -5.41 22.59
N LEU A 46 26.78 -4.51 21.60
CA LEU A 46 27.63 -4.71 20.40
C LEU A 46 29.13 -4.67 20.71
N ASP A 47 29.54 -4.09 21.84
CA ASP A 47 30.91 -4.07 22.36
C ASP A 47 31.33 -5.42 22.98
N ASP A 48 30.38 -6.34 23.18
CA ASP A 48 30.68 -7.72 23.54
C ASP A 48 31.28 -8.46 22.33
N LYS A 49 32.62 -8.38 22.24
CA LYS A 49 33.46 -8.99 21.19
C LYS A 49 33.32 -10.51 21.04
N ARG A 50 32.52 -11.18 21.88
CA ARG A 50 32.31 -12.64 21.80
C ARG A 50 31.48 -13.07 20.60
N SER A 51 30.77 -12.16 19.90
CA SER A 51 30.05 -12.53 18.67
C SER A 51 29.55 -11.36 17.81
N ASP A 52 29.96 -11.32 16.54
CA ASP A 52 29.57 -10.31 15.54
C ASP A 52 28.12 -10.42 15.00
N LYS A 53 27.28 -11.28 15.59
CA LYS A 53 25.95 -11.56 15.03
C LYS A 53 24.96 -10.46 15.40
N TRP A 54 24.33 -9.83 14.42
CA TRP A 54 23.30 -8.80 14.65
C TRP A 54 21.98 -9.38 15.18
N TYR A 55 21.70 -10.63 14.85
CA TYR A 55 20.46 -11.31 15.19
C TYR A 55 20.72 -12.67 15.84
N ILE A 56 19.75 -13.13 16.64
CA ILE A 56 19.74 -14.46 17.23
C ILE A 56 18.80 -15.39 16.45
N LYS A 57 18.99 -16.71 16.59
CA LYS A 57 18.20 -17.76 15.92
C LYS A 57 16.82 -17.94 16.56
N GLN A 58 16.05 -16.84 16.62
CA GLN A 58 14.75 -16.80 17.27
C GLN A 58 13.81 -15.87 16.51
N LYS A 59 12.55 -16.29 16.33
CA LYS A 59 11.51 -15.43 15.76
C LYS A 59 11.14 -14.28 16.70
N ILE A 60 10.81 -13.13 16.13
CA ILE A 60 10.21 -12.02 16.89
C ILE A 60 8.80 -12.42 17.36
N GLY A 61 8.50 -12.18 18.63
CA GLY A 61 7.16 -12.34 19.18
C GLY A 61 6.20 -11.24 18.71
N GLU A 62 4.92 -11.58 18.52
CA GLU A 62 3.89 -10.67 18.00
C GLU A 62 3.80 -9.33 18.77
N ARG A 63 3.89 -9.36 20.10
CA ARG A 63 3.89 -8.14 20.92
C ARG A 63 5.07 -7.22 20.59
N LYS A 64 6.26 -7.79 20.37
CA LYS A 64 7.44 -7.02 20.00
C LYS A 64 7.26 -6.45 18.59
N LEU A 65 6.79 -7.25 17.63
CA LEU A 65 6.50 -6.82 16.25
C LEU A 65 5.48 -5.67 16.22
N SER A 66 4.41 -5.76 17.01
CA SER A 66 3.40 -4.70 17.15
C SER A 66 3.97 -3.41 17.74
N ASN A 67 4.97 -3.51 18.63
CA ASN A 67 5.65 -2.35 19.21
C ASN A 67 6.67 -1.70 18.27
N ILE A 68 7.13 -2.38 17.20
CA ILE A 68 8.12 -1.80 16.27
C ILE A 68 7.58 -0.54 15.60
N MET A 69 6.32 -0.54 15.15
CA MET A 69 5.70 0.65 14.53
C MET A 69 5.63 1.83 15.50
N LYS A 70 5.39 1.57 16.79
CA LYS A 70 5.39 2.61 17.84
C LYS A 70 6.79 3.24 17.96
N ILE A 71 7.83 2.40 18.01
CA ILE A 71 9.23 2.86 18.08
C ILE A 71 9.63 3.63 16.82
N MET A 72 9.25 3.14 15.63
CA MET A 72 9.52 3.81 14.36
C MET A 72 8.84 5.18 14.30
N LYS A 73 7.59 5.29 14.78
CA LYS A 73 6.87 6.55 14.87
C LYS A 73 7.63 7.55 15.76
N GLU A 74 8.00 7.12 16.96
CA GLU A 74 8.71 7.96 17.94
C GLU A 74 10.07 8.44 17.43
N LYS A 75 10.85 7.53 16.81
CA LYS A 75 12.20 7.85 16.31
C LYS A 75 12.19 8.61 14.97
N GLY A 76 11.21 8.37 14.12
CA GLY A 76 11.08 8.99 12.81
C GLY A 76 10.36 10.32 12.81
N ASP A 77 10.04 10.87 14.00
CA ASP A 77 9.26 12.11 14.18
C ASP A 77 7.94 12.11 13.38
N LEU A 78 7.31 10.95 13.25
CA LEU A 78 6.11 10.78 12.42
C LEU A 78 4.88 11.20 13.22
N ASN A 79 4.20 12.26 12.75
CA ASN A 79 2.90 12.78 13.20
C ASN A 79 2.56 12.43 14.68
N LYS A 80 3.02 13.28 15.61
CA LYS A 80 2.93 13.05 17.05
C LYS A 80 1.49 12.82 17.52
N ASP A 81 0.53 13.50 16.91
CA ASP A 81 -0.87 13.52 17.34
C ASP A 81 -1.68 12.28 16.92
N LYS A 82 -1.24 11.54 15.88
CA LYS A 82 -1.98 10.37 15.37
C LYS A 82 -1.44 9.06 15.91
N ARG A 83 -2.33 8.15 16.34
CA ARG A 83 -1.94 6.78 16.69
C ARG A 83 -1.61 5.99 15.42
N LEU A 84 -0.33 5.86 15.10
CA LEU A 84 0.16 5.00 14.02
C LEU A 84 0.35 3.58 14.55
N THR A 85 -0.32 2.63 13.90
CA THR A 85 -0.26 1.21 14.22
C THR A 85 -0.04 0.43 12.92
N ASN A 86 0.26 -0.87 13.02
CA ASN A 86 0.34 -1.75 11.85
C ASN A 86 -0.95 -1.71 11.02
N HIS A 87 -2.11 -1.60 11.68
CA HIS A 87 -3.39 -1.43 11.00
C HIS A 87 -3.46 -0.10 10.23
N SER A 88 -2.97 1.01 10.80
CA SER A 88 -2.89 2.30 10.12
C SER A 88 -1.99 2.25 8.88
N ALA A 89 -0.84 1.56 8.97
CA ALA A 89 0.07 1.38 7.83
C ALA A 89 -0.57 0.52 6.73
N ARG A 90 -1.24 -0.59 7.09
CA ARG A 90 -1.99 -1.43 6.15
C ARG A 90 -3.10 -0.65 5.46
N LYS A 91 -3.87 0.15 6.22
CA LYS A 91 -4.91 1.02 5.68
C LYS A 91 -4.33 2.02 4.67
N TYR A 92 -3.21 2.66 5.01
CA TYR A 92 -2.53 3.60 4.12
C TYR A 92 -2.06 2.92 2.82
N LEU A 93 -1.45 1.73 2.91
CA LEU A 93 -1.04 0.95 1.73
C LEU A 93 -2.22 0.71 0.78
N VAL A 94 -3.33 0.19 1.29
CA VAL A 94 -4.52 -0.10 0.48
C VAL A 94 -5.07 1.18 -0.15
N GLN A 95 -5.22 2.26 0.64
CA GLN A 95 -5.69 3.55 0.13
C GLN A 95 -4.78 4.12 -0.96
N LYS A 96 -3.45 4.02 -0.79
CA LYS A 96 -2.49 4.50 -1.78
C LYS A 96 -2.60 3.71 -3.08
N LEU A 97 -2.71 2.38 -3.01
CA LEU A 97 -2.91 1.54 -4.20
C LEU A 97 -4.24 1.86 -4.90
N CYS A 98 -5.34 2.00 -4.15
CA CYS A 98 -6.65 2.40 -4.70
C CYS A 98 -6.62 3.79 -5.36
N LYS A 99 -5.81 4.73 -4.86
CA LYS A 99 -5.63 6.05 -5.47
C LYS A 99 -4.82 6.03 -6.76
N ASN A 100 -3.96 5.03 -6.95
CA ASN A 100 -3.15 4.84 -8.16
C ASN A 100 -3.80 3.86 -9.14
N ASP A 101 -5.12 3.68 -9.04
CA ASP A 101 -5.94 2.86 -9.94
C ASP A 101 -5.46 1.40 -10.10
N ILE A 102 -4.78 0.84 -9.09
CA ILE A 102 -4.45 -0.59 -9.05
C ILE A 102 -5.74 -1.38 -8.83
N GLN A 103 -5.91 -2.48 -9.56
CA GLN A 103 -7.13 -3.30 -9.48
C GLN A 103 -7.31 -3.90 -8.09
N ASN A 104 -8.55 -3.93 -7.61
CA ASN A 104 -8.86 -4.43 -6.27
C ASN A 104 -8.48 -5.91 -6.08
N THR A 105 -8.51 -6.72 -7.14
CA THR A 105 -8.03 -8.11 -7.14
C THR A 105 -6.54 -8.21 -6.83
N ASP A 106 -5.73 -7.33 -7.41
CA ASP A 106 -4.29 -7.28 -7.18
C ASP A 106 -3.98 -6.75 -5.77
N ILE A 107 -4.71 -5.71 -5.35
CA ILE A 107 -4.62 -5.18 -3.98
C ILE A 107 -4.98 -6.28 -2.97
N MET A 108 -6.00 -7.08 -3.26
CA MET A 108 -6.41 -8.20 -2.41
C MET A 108 -5.30 -9.24 -2.28
N GLN A 109 -4.62 -9.58 -3.38
CA GLN A 109 -3.47 -10.48 -3.36
C GLN A 109 -2.30 -9.92 -2.54
N ILE A 110 -1.95 -8.63 -2.72
CA ILE A 110 -0.83 -7.98 -2.01
C ILE A 110 -1.13 -7.82 -0.51
N SER A 111 -2.36 -7.42 -0.18
CA SER A 111 -2.76 -7.20 1.20
C SER A 111 -3.19 -8.49 1.90
N GLY A 112 -3.57 -9.55 1.19
CA GLY A 112 -4.11 -10.77 1.80
C GLY A 112 -5.53 -10.61 2.36
N HIS A 113 -6.33 -9.70 1.79
CA HIS A 113 -7.78 -9.70 2.07
C HIS A 113 -8.43 -10.93 1.40
N LYS A 114 -9.54 -11.41 1.97
CA LYS A 114 -10.30 -12.54 1.39
C LYS A 114 -11.43 -12.09 0.48
N SER A 115 -11.79 -10.80 0.52
CA SER A 115 -12.93 -10.24 -0.20
C SER A 115 -12.59 -8.89 -0.81
N VAL A 116 -13.02 -8.70 -2.06
CA VAL A 116 -12.95 -7.44 -2.79
C VAL A 116 -13.81 -6.37 -2.12
N THR A 117 -14.93 -6.74 -1.51
CA THR A 117 -15.80 -5.81 -0.76
C THR A 117 -15.05 -5.16 0.39
N SER A 118 -14.18 -5.92 1.08
CA SER A 118 -13.34 -5.36 2.14
C SER A 118 -12.32 -4.35 1.63
N VAL A 119 -11.86 -4.49 0.38
CA VAL A 119 -10.97 -3.53 -0.28
C VAL A 119 -11.75 -2.27 -0.73
N ASN A 120 -12.97 -2.44 -1.23
CA ASN A 120 -13.85 -1.31 -1.62
C ASN A 120 -14.14 -0.34 -0.47
N ASN A 121 -14.14 -0.80 0.79
CA ASN A 121 -14.29 0.11 1.94
C ASN A 121 -13.17 1.16 2.04
N TYR A 122 -12.05 0.95 1.35
CA TYR A 122 -10.95 1.90 1.26
C TYR A 122 -11.01 2.79 0.02
N SER A 123 -11.86 2.47 -0.97
CA SER A 123 -12.07 3.32 -2.13
C SER A 123 -13.02 4.46 -1.78
N SER A 124 -12.46 5.65 -1.61
CA SER A 124 -13.22 6.89 -1.64
C SER A 124 -13.13 7.51 -3.03
N MET A 125 -14.21 8.14 -3.49
CA MET A 125 -14.13 9.04 -4.63
C MET A 125 -13.33 10.28 -4.19
N ASP A 126 -12.21 10.51 -4.85
CA ASP A 126 -11.35 11.68 -4.63
C ASP A 126 -11.63 12.72 -5.72
N GLU A 127 -11.29 13.99 -5.50
CA GLU A 127 -11.49 15.04 -6.51
C GLU A 127 -10.77 14.71 -7.82
N ASP A 128 -9.58 14.11 -7.74
CA ASP A 128 -8.83 13.64 -8.90
C ASP A 128 -9.60 12.58 -9.70
N LYS A 129 -10.32 11.69 -9.01
CA LYS A 129 -11.17 10.68 -9.66
C LYS A 129 -12.40 11.33 -10.28
N HIS A 130 -13.04 12.28 -9.60
CA HIS A 130 -14.14 13.05 -10.17
C HIS A 130 -13.71 13.79 -11.43
N ARG A 131 -12.54 14.45 -11.41
CA ARG A 131 -11.97 15.15 -12.56
C ARG A 131 -11.68 14.19 -13.70
N LYS A 132 -11.08 13.03 -13.41
CA LYS A 132 -10.82 11.99 -14.42
C LYS A 132 -12.11 11.49 -15.06
N ILE A 133 -13.15 11.21 -14.26
CA ILE A 133 -14.47 10.80 -14.75
C ILE A 133 -15.09 11.92 -15.59
N SER A 134 -15.08 13.15 -15.10
CA SER A 134 -15.59 14.31 -15.84
C SER A 134 -14.89 14.48 -17.18
N ASN A 135 -13.57 14.38 -17.23
CA ASN A 135 -12.81 14.46 -18.48
C ASN A 135 -13.17 13.32 -19.46
N ILE A 136 -13.36 12.09 -18.97
CA ILE A 136 -13.77 10.95 -19.81
C ILE A 136 -15.18 11.18 -20.39
N LEU A 137 -16.11 11.72 -19.60
CA LEU A 137 -17.48 11.97 -20.03
C LEU A 137 -17.62 13.19 -20.94
N SER A 138 -16.81 14.23 -20.70
CA SER A 138 -16.81 15.48 -21.47
C SER A 138 -16.04 15.37 -22.79
N ASN A 139 -15.12 14.41 -22.92
CA ASN A 139 -14.44 14.13 -24.17
C ASN A 139 -15.21 13.04 -24.93
N PRO A 140 -16.01 13.38 -25.95
CA PRO A 140 -16.47 12.38 -26.88
C PRO A 140 -15.22 11.78 -27.51
N THR A 141 -14.98 10.50 -27.29
CA THR A 141 -13.95 9.78 -28.04
C THR A 141 -14.26 10.00 -29.52
N GLU A 142 -13.28 10.54 -30.26
CA GLU A 142 -13.32 10.71 -31.71
C GLU A 142 -13.36 9.32 -32.38
N ASN A 143 -14.50 8.64 -32.28
CA ASN A 143 -14.78 7.39 -32.97
C ASN A 143 -16.28 7.04 -33.01
N VAL A 144 -17.12 8.05 -33.25
CA VAL A 144 -18.50 7.82 -33.70
C VAL A 144 -18.77 8.70 -34.91
N GLN A 145 -18.48 8.18 -36.10
CA GLN A 145 -18.87 8.77 -37.39
C GLN A 145 -20.40 8.71 -37.65
N ASN A 146 -21.25 8.82 -36.64
CA ASN A 146 -22.69 8.98 -36.84
C ASN A 146 -23.24 10.02 -35.87
N VAL A 147 -23.21 11.27 -36.34
CA VAL A 147 -23.90 12.41 -35.77
C VAL A 147 -25.41 12.26 -35.96
N ALA A 148 -26.03 11.40 -35.16
CA ALA A 148 -27.49 11.32 -35.08
C ALA A 148 -28.05 11.07 -33.68
N ASP A 149 -27.22 10.82 -32.65
CA ASP A 149 -27.74 10.24 -31.41
C ASP A 149 -27.29 10.90 -30.09
N LEU A 150 -27.03 12.21 -30.12
CA LEU A 150 -26.77 12.99 -28.89
C LEU A 150 -28.06 13.36 -28.13
N SER A 151 -29.23 13.27 -28.77
CA SER A 151 -30.53 13.55 -28.16
C SER A 151 -31.02 12.44 -27.22
N ILE A 152 -30.55 11.20 -27.38
CA ILE A 152 -30.96 10.05 -26.55
C ILE A 152 -30.10 9.92 -25.28
N LEU A 153 -28.87 10.45 -25.27
CA LEU A 153 -27.95 10.35 -24.11
C LEU A 153 -28.11 11.47 -23.08
N LEU A 154 -28.63 12.65 -23.49
CA LEU A 154 -28.82 13.80 -22.60
C LEU A 154 -29.78 13.52 -21.42
N PRO A 155 -30.92 12.83 -21.61
CA PRO A 155 -31.84 12.49 -20.51
C PRO A 155 -31.20 11.50 -19.51
N VAL A 156 -30.37 10.58 -19.98
CA VAL A 156 -29.70 9.59 -19.14
C VAL A 156 -28.63 10.25 -18.26
N LEU A 157 -27.85 11.18 -18.84
CA LEU A 157 -26.85 11.96 -18.09
C LEU A 157 -27.48 12.87 -17.03
N LEU A 158 -28.62 13.51 -17.33
CA LEU A 158 -29.37 14.34 -16.38
C LEU A 158 -30.05 13.53 -15.25
N SER A 159 -30.27 12.23 -15.46
CA SER A 159 -30.89 11.34 -14.45
C SER A 159 -29.90 10.85 -13.38
N LEU A 160 -28.59 11.05 -13.59
CA LEU A 160 -27.57 10.66 -12.61
C LEU A 160 -27.60 11.61 -11.40
N PRO A 161 -27.77 11.09 -10.17
CA PRO A 161 -27.92 11.91 -8.96
C PRO A 161 -26.71 12.81 -8.63
N TYR A 162 -25.57 12.56 -9.28
CA TYR A 162 -24.32 13.32 -9.10
C TYR A 162 -24.22 14.59 -9.95
N LEU A 163 -24.96 14.71 -11.06
CA LEU A 163 -24.86 15.88 -11.94
C LEU A 163 -25.69 17.08 -11.43
N ASN A 164 -26.72 16.85 -10.63
CA ASN A 164 -27.52 17.90 -10.00
C ASN A 164 -26.73 18.75 -8.96
N TYR A 165 -25.58 18.25 -8.48
CA TYR A 165 -24.70 19.00 -7.57
C TYR A 165 -23.68 19.89 -8.27
N MET A 166 -23.40 19.67 -9.56
CA MET A 166 -22.39 20.42 -10.33
C MET A 166 -22.92 21.71 -10.98
N PHE A 167 -24.24 21.93 -11.01
CA PHE A 167 -24.88 23.11 -11.63
C PHE A 167 -25.57 24.06 -10.63
N ARG A 168 -25.34 23.88 -9.32
CA ARG A 168 -25.72 24.86 -8.31
C ARG A 168 -24.46 25.61 -7.83
N LEU A 169 -24.07 26.62 -8.60
CA LEU A 169 -23.39 27.82 -8.10
C LEU A 169 -24.38 28.98 -8.20
#